data_AF-A0A931IM28-F1
#
_entry.id   AF-A0A931IM28-F1
#
_cell.length_a   1.000
_cell.length_b   1.000
_cell.length_c   1.000
_cell.angle_alpha   90.00
_cell.angle_beta   90.00
_cell.angle_gamma   90.00
#
_symmetry.space_group_name_H-M   'P 1'
#
loop_
_entity.id
_entity.type
_entity.pdbx_description
1 polymer ?
#
loop_
_entity_poly.entity_id
_entity_poly.type
_entity_poly.pdbx_seq_one_letter_code
_entity_poly.pdbx_strand_id
1 'polypeptide(L)'
;MLTALKRNEKGLTLIELLAVLVIVGIIAAIAIPAIGGTITKSKAKADIATEALIKEAALRYLVDEDIIADTAALSITTELVNKGYLNITPTWNTVANKKTQFKATLSGGAWSIQLIA
;
A
#
# COMPACT_ATOMS: atom_id res chain seq x y z
N MET A 1 -13.66 66.44 15.88
CA MET A 1 -14.22 65.98 14.59
C MET A 1 -13.77 64.54 14.38
N LEU A 2 -14.70 63.58 14.26
CA LEU A 2 -14.39 62.17 14.02
C LEU A 2 -14.69 61.86 12.55
N THR A 3 -13.63 61.64 11.77
CA THR A 3 -13.74 61.33 10.35
C THR A 3 -14.17 59.87 10.20
N ALA A 4 -15.36 59.65 9.63
CA ALA A 4 -15.91 58.31 9.42
C ALA A 4 -15.15 57.57 8.31
N LEU A 5 -14.49 56.47 8.67
CA LEU A 5 -13.85 55.53 7.74
C LEU A 5 -14.94 54.70 7.04
N LYS A 6 -15.27 55.04 5.78
CA LYS A 6 -16.14 54.22 4.93
C LYS A 6 -15.40 52.94 4.51
N ARG A 7 -15.81 51.78 5.03
CA ARG A 7 -15.38 50.45 4.56
C ARG A 7 -16.07 50.15 3.22
N ASN A 8 -15.27 50.02 2.16
CA ASN A 8 -15.73 49.65 0.83
C ASN A 8 -15.79 48.12 0.71
N GLU A 9 -16.81 47.52 1.32
CA GLU A 9 -17.08 46.08 1.23
C GLU A 9 -17.69 45.79 -0.16
N LYS A 10 -16.84 45.67 -1.20
CA LYS A 10 -17.31 45.13 -2.49
C LYS A 10 -17.64 43.66 -2.29
N GLY A 11 -18.94 43.36 -2.20
CA GLY A 11 -19.43 41.98 -2.07
C GLY A 11 -19.17 41.18 -3.34
N LEU A 12 -18.64 39.97 -3.16
CA LEU A 12 -18.52 38.97 -4.22
C LEU A 12 -19.91 38.59 -4.72
N THR A 13 -20.10 38.53 -6.04
CA THR A 13 -21.40 38.19 -6.60
C THR A 13 -21.60 36.66 -6.59
N LEU A 14 -22.85 36.21 -6.43
CA LEU A 14 -23.16 34.77 -6.47
C LEU A 14 -22.79 34.13 -7.82
N ILE A 15 -22.88 34.90 -8.91
CA ILE A 15 -22.53 34.45 -10.26
C ILE A 15 -21.02 34.17 -10.39
N GLU A 16 -20.18 34.95 -9.72
CA GLU A 16 -18.72 34.72 -9.71
C GLU A 16 -18.37 33.42 -8.98
N LEU A 17 -19.00 33.16 -7.82
CA LEU A 17 -18.82 31.89 -7.12
C LEU A 17 -19.38 30.70 -7.91
N LEU A 18 -20.49 30.89 -8.62
CA LEU A 18 -21.10 29.85 -9.44
C LEU A 18 -20.20 29.45 -10.61
N ALA A 19 -19.61 30.42 -11.32
CA ALA A 19 -18.69 30.15 -12.41
C ALA A 19 -17.45 29.34 -11.95
N VAL A 20 -16.91 29.65 -10.77
CA VAL A 20 -15.78 28.91 -10.19
C VAL A 20 -16.16 27.48 -9.83
N LEU A 21 -17.33 27.27 -9.22
CA LEU A 21 -17.80 25.93 -8.86
C LEU A 21 -17.98 25.05 -10.10
N VAL A 22 -18.47 25.61 -11.21
CA VAL A 22 -18.61 24.87 -12.47
C VAL A 22 -17.24 24.39 -12.97
N ILE A 23 -16.22 25.25 -12.98
CA ILE A 23 -14.87 24.88 -13.42
C ILE A 23 -14.26 23.81 -12.49
N VAL A 24 -14.36 24.01 -11.17
CA VAL A 24 -13.87 23.04 -10.17
C VAL A 24 -14.62 21.69 -10.31
N GLY A 25 -15.92 21.72 -10.58
CA GLY A 25 -16.73 20.53 -10.81
C GLY A 25 -16.28 19.71 -12.01
N ILE A 26 -15.97 20.38 -13.14
CA ILE A 26 -15.44 19.73 -14.34
C ILE A 26 -14.07 19.10 -14.07
N ILE A 27 -13.17 19.83 -13.40
CA ILE A 27 -11.83 19.33 -13.04
C ILE A 27 -11.95 18.12 -12.09
N ALA A 28 -12.80 18.22 -11.06
CA ALA A 28 -13.01 17.16 -10.08
C ALA A 28 -13.57 15.88 -10.72
N ALA A 29 -14.49 16.01 -11.69
CA ALA A 29 -15.08 14.86 -12.39
C ALA A 29 -14.02 13.99 -13.10
N ILE A 30 -12.97 14.59 -13.65
CA ILE A 30 -11.86 13.86 -14.32
C ILE A 30 -10.79 13.45 -13.30
N ALA A 31 -10.47 14.33 -12.34
CA ALA A 31 -9.36 14.12 -11.40
C ALA A 31 -9.64 12.99 -10.40
N ILE A 32 -10.85 12.88 -9.86
CA ILE A 32 -11.20 11.87 -8.84
C ILE A 32 -10.97 10.43 -9.34
N PRO A 33 -11.53 9.99 -10.49
CA PRO A 33 -11.31 8.62 -10.98
C PRO A 33 -9.86 8.38 -11.39
N ALA A 34 -9.18 9.38 -11.98
CA ALA A 34 -7.78 9.26 -12.36
C ALA A 34 -6.87 9.03 -11.14
N ILE A 35 -6.99 9.88 -10.10
CA ILE A 35 -6.21 9.78 -8.87
C ILE A 35 -6.57 8.49 -8.11
N GLY A 36 -7.86 8.17 -7.98
CA GLY A 36 -8.31 6.93 -7.33
C GLY A 36 -7.72 5.67 -7.97
N GLY A 37 -7.67 5.62 -9.30
CA GLY A 37 -7.03 4.52 -10.03
C GLY A 37 -5.52 4.42 -9.77
N THR A 38 -4.81 5.55 -9.74
CA THR A 38 -3.36 5.56 -9.44
C THR A 38 -3.03 5.14 -8.01
N ILE A 39 -3.85 5.52 -7.03
CA ILE A 39 -3.69 5.11 -5.63
C ILE A 39 -3.84 3.59 -5.51
N THR A 40 -4.88 3.02 -6.11
CA THR A 40 -5.10 1.56 -6.09
C THR A 40 -3.95 0.81 -6.73
N LYS A 41 -3.45 1.27 -7.89
CA LYS A 41 -2.26 0.69 -8.53
C LYS A 41 -1.01 0.79 -7.67
N SER A 42 -0.81 1.93 -6.99
CA SER A 42 0.35 2.14 -6.11
C SER A 42 0.30 1.23 -4.88
N LYS A 43 -0.88 1.06 -4.28
CA LYS A 43 -1.12 0.09 -3.20
C LYS A 43 -0.81 -1.34 -3.65
N ALA A 44 -1.29 -1.73 -4.83
CA ALA A 44 -1.00 -3.07 -5.37
C ALA A 44 0.49 -3.28 -5.63
N LYS A 45 1.20 -2.27 -6.16
CA LYS A 45 2.66 -2.34 -6.33
C LYS A 45 3.42 -2.44 -5.01
N ALA A 46 2.97 -1.72 -3.98
CA ALA A 46 3.55 -1.82 -2.64
C ALA A 46 3.36 -3.22 -2.04
N ASP A 47 2.19 -3.83 -2.24
CA ASP A 47 1.91 -5.21 -1.80
C ASP A 47 2.83 -6.21 -2.54
N ILE A 48 3.06 -6.05 -3.85
CA ILE A 48 3.99 -6.89 -4.63
C ILE A 48 5.43 -6.75 -4.14
N ALA A 49 5.87 -5.53 -3.85
CA ALA A 49 7.21 -5.29 -3.31
C ALA A 49 7.38 -5.93 -1.91
N THR A 50 6.34 -5.83 -1.08
CA THR A 50 6.30 -6.47 0.24
C THR A 50 6.39 -8.00 0.11
N GLU A 51 5.67 -8.59 -0.86
CA GLU A 51 5.76 -10.02 -1.16
C GLU A 51 7.19 -10.45 -1.55
N ALA A 52 7.89 -9.68 -2.38
CA ALA A 52 9.27 -9.98 -2.75
C ALA A 52 10.20 -9.98 -1.52
N LEU A 53 10.08 -8.98 -0.64
CA LEU A 53 10.86 -8.90 0.60
C LEU A 53 10.61 -10.09 1.52
N ILE A 54 9.36 -10.53 1.65
CA ILE A 54 9.03 -11.71 2.46
C ILE A 54 9.65 -12.97 1.85
N LYS A 55 9.61 -13.13 0.53
CA LYS A 55 10.24 -14.28 -0.14
C LYS A 55 11.74 -14.29 0.06
N GLU A 56 12.42 -13.15 -0.02
CA GLU A 56 13.86 -13.06 0.25
C GLU A 56 14.18 -13.41 1.71
N ALA A 57 13.41 -12.88 2.66
CA ALA A 57 13.54 -13.22 4.08
C ALA A 57 13.32 -14.72 4.33
N ALA A 58 12.32 -15.31 3.69
CA ALA A 58 12.02 -16.73 3.78
C ALA A 58 13.11 -17.60 3.15
N LEU A 59 13.69 -17.21 2.00
CA LEU A 59 14.84 -17.90 1.44
C LEU A 59 16.02 -17.89 2.41
N ARG A 60 16.29 -16.74 3.03
CA ARG A 60 17.36 -16.61 4.02
C ARG A 60 17.11 -17.51 5.22
N TYR A 61 15.88 -17.54 5.73
CA TYR A 61 15.48 -18.43 6.82
C TYR A 61 15.74 -19.91 6.51
N LEU A 62 15.35 -20.38 5.33
CA LEU A 62 15.54 -21.79 4.93
C LEU A 62 17.02 -22.18 4.85
N VAL A 63 17.87 -21.26 4.40
CA VAL A 63 19.31 -21.47 4.29
C VAL A 63 19.99 -21.45 5.67
N ASP A 64 19.66 -20.46 6.50
CA ASP A 64 20.28 -20.29 7.82
C ASP A 64 19.89 -21.43 8.79
N GLU A 65 18.70 -22.04 8.62
CA GLU A 65 18.19 -23.13 9.46
C GLU A 65 18.39 -24.52 8.84
N ASP A 66 19.13 -24.61 7.73
CA ASP A 66 19.43 -25.85 7.00
C ASP A 66 18.19 -26.71 6.71
N ILE A 67 17.10 -26.06 6.30
CA ILE A 67 15.87 -26.75 5.94
C ILE A 67 16.08 -27.34 4.55
N ILE A 68 15.98 -28.67 4.42
CA ILE A 68 16.31 -29.40 3.18
C ILE A 68 15.11 -30.07 2.49
N ALA A 69 13.89 -29.83 2.98
CA ALA A 69 12.67 -30.48 2.49
C ALA A 69 11.54 -29.48 2.21
N ASP A 70 10.53 -29.93 1.45
CA ASP A 70 9.30 -29.17 1.21
C ASP A 70 8.62 -28.90 2.55
N THR A 71 8.40 -27.62 2.84
CA THR A 71 7.83 -27.20 4.11
C THR A 71 6.33 -27.03 3.97
N ALA A 72 5.61 -27.57 4.96
CA ALA A 72 4.21 -27.21 5.15
C ALA A 72 4.09 -25.69 5.37
N ALA A 73 2.85 -25.19 5.43
CA ALA A 73 2.63 -23.76 5.60
C ALA A 73 3.32 -23.22 6.88
N LEU A 74 4.33 -22.37 6.70
CA LEU A 74 5.09 -21.72 7.77
C LEU A 74 4.55 -20.31 8.01
N SER A 75 4.44 -19.92 9.27
CA SER A 75 3.93 -18.61 9.68
C SER A 75 4.99 -17.52 9.48
N ILE A 76 4.63 -16.44 8.77
CA ILE A 76 5.52 -15.28 8.57
C ILE A 76 5.87 -14.64 9.93
N THR A 77 4.90 -14.50 10.82
CA THR A 77 5.13 -13.88 12.13
C THR A 77 6.04 -14.73 13.00
N THR A 78 5.82 -16.05 13.03
CA THR A 78 6.57 -16.94 13.92
C THR A 78 7.97 -17.21 13.39
N GLU A 79 8.11 -17.46 12.10
CA GLU A 79 9.38 -17.91 11.53
C GLU A 79 10.23 -16.75 11.01
N LEU A 80 9.63 -15.67 10.53
CA LEU A 80 10.39 -14.54 9.98
C LEU A 80 10.52 -13.39 10.96
N VAL A 81 9.44 -13.01 11.66
CA VAL A 81 9.50 -11.87 12.58
C VAL A 81 10.18 -12.23 13.89
N ASN A 82 9.72 -13.29 14.57
CA ASN A 82 10.29 -13.64 15.88
C ASN A 82 11.74 -14.10 15.80
N LYS A 83 12.14 -14.73 14.69
CA LYS A 83 13.53 -15.14 14.45
C LYS A 83 14.40 -14.04 13.84
N GLY A 84 13.85 -12.84 13.61
CA GLY A 84 14.62 -11.65 13.22
C GLY A 84 14.94 -11.50 11.74
N TYR A 85 14.38 -12.33 10.86
CA TYR A 85 14.50 -12.18 9.40
C TYR A 85 13.65 -11.02 8.85
N LEU A 86 12.60 -10.64 9.59
CA LEU A 86 11.80 -9.44 9.36
C LEU A 86 11.67 -8.65 10.66
N ASN A 87 11.81 -7.32 10.58
CA ASN A 87 11.69 -6.45 11.76
C ASN A 87 10.23 -6.27 12.24
N ILE A 88 9.26 -6.52 11.36
CA ILE A 88 7.83 -6.31 11.66
C ILE A 88 6.97 -7.22 10.80
N THR A 89 5.79 -7.59 11.31
CA THR A 89 4.77 -8.27 10.52
C THR A 89 4.32 -7.38 9.35
N PRO A 90 4.40 -7.89 8.10
CA PRO A 90 3.97 -7.13 6.93
C PRO A 90 2.50 -6.73 7.00
N THR A 91 2.22 -5.46 6.72
CA THR A 91 0.85 -4.93 6.61
C THR A 91 0.47 -4.81 5.15
N TRP A 92 -0.64 -5.45 4.76
CA TRP A 92 -1.12 -5.46 3.38
C TRP A 92 -2.12 -4.34 3.15
N ASN A 93 -1.98 -3.60 2.06
CA ASN A 93 -2.92 -2.52 1.72
C ASN A 93 -4.27 -3.06 1.22
N THR A 94 -4.28 -4.27 0.69
CA THR A 94 -5.47 -4.94 0.17
C THR A 94 -5.79 -6.20 0.98
N VAL A 95 -7.01 -6.28 1.52
CA VAL A 95 -7.45 -7.37 2.42
C VAL A 95 -7.45 -8.73 1.71
N ALA A 96 -7.71 -8.74 0.40
CA ALA A 96 -7.69 -9.96 -0.42
C ALA A 96 -6.28 -10.57 -0.60
N ASN A 97 -5.23 -9.77 -0.43
CA ASN A 97 -3.84 -10.21 -0.56
C ASN A 97 -3.15 -10.41 0.79
N LYS A 98 -3.89 -10.45 1.90
CA LYS A 98 -3.30 -10.74 3.20
C LYS A 98 -2.70 -12.15 3.18
N LYS A 99 -1.37 -12.23 3.04
CA LYS A 99 -0.62 -13.48 3.18
C LYS A 99 -0.02 -13.51 4.57
N THR A 100 -0.36 -14.53 5.35
CA THR A 100 0.18 -14.71 6.70
C THR A 100 1.18 -15.84 6.80
N GLN A 101 1.23 -16.68 5.77
CA GLN A 101 2.05 -17.88 5.72
C GLN A 101 2.82 -17.95 4.40
N PHE A 102 3.91 -18.71 4.40
CA PHE A 102 4.66 -19.06 3.21
C PHE A 102 4.87 -20.57 3.16
N LYS A 103 4.93 -21.13 1.95
CA LYS A 103 5.35 -22.50 1.69
C LYS A 103 6.63 -22.46 0.89
N ALA A 104 7.60 -23.27 1.26
CA ALA A 104 8.85 -23.39 0.52
C ALA A 104 9.01 -24.81 0.00
N THR A 105 9.09 -24.92 -1.32
CA THR A 105 9.23 -26.19 -2.03
C THR A 105 10.59 -26.25 -2.70
N LEU A 106 11.32 -27.33 -2.46
CA LEU A 106 12.60 -27.61 -3.10
C LEU A 106 12.37 -28.52 -4.31
N SER A 107 12.70 -28.05 -5.51
CA SER A 107 12.61 -28.85 -6.74
C SER A 107 13.87 -28.67 -7.56
N GLY A 108 14.56 -29.78 -7.86
CA GLY A 108 15.79 -29.77 -8.66
C GLY A 108 16.95 -28.95 -8.07
N GLY A 109 16.99 -28.76 -6.75
CA GLY A 109 18.01 -27.95 -6.05
C GLY A 109 17.71 -26.44 -6.00
N ALA A 110 16.55 -26.01 -6.50
CA ALA A 110 16.11 -24.62 -6.41
C ALA A 110 14.91 -24.49 -5.46
N TRP A 111 14.95 -23.48 -4.59
CA TRP A 111 13.83 -23.11 -3.71
C TRP A 111 12.79 -22.29 -4.45
N SER A 112 11.52 -22.68 -4.32
CA SER A 112 10.36 -21.89 -4.73
C SER A 112 9.55 -21.52 -3.50
N ILE A 113 9.31 -20.21 -3.29
CA ILE A 113 8.53 -19.70 -2.16
C ILE A 113 7.20 -19.14 -2.65
N GLN A 114 6.12 -19.70 -2.11
CA GLN A 114 4.76 -19.27 -2.37
C GLN A 114 4.11 -18.70 -1.11
N LEU A 115 3.65 -17.45 -1.18
CA LEU A 115 2.88 -16.85 -0.10
C LEU A 115 1.42 -17.29 -0.15
N ILE A 116 0.88 -17.67 1.00
CA ILE A 116 -0.50 -18.12 1.16
C ILE A 116 -1.19 -17.38 2.30
N ALA A 117 -2.52 -17.40 2.27
CA ALA A 117 -3.36 -16.73 3.26
C ALA A 117 -3.18 -17.39 4.63
#